data_AF-A0AAU3HUP8-F1
#
_entry.id   AF-A0AAU3HUP8-F1
#
_cell.length_a   1.000
_cell.length_b   1.000
_cell.length_c   1.000
_cell.angle_alpha   90.00
_cell.angle_beta   90.00
_cell.angle_gamma   90.00
#
_symmetry.space_group_name_H-M   'P 1'
#
loop_
_entity.id
_entity.type
_entity.pdbx_description
1 polymer ?
#
loop_
_entity_poly.entity_id
_entity_poly.type
_entity_poly.pdbx_seq_one_letter_code
_entity_poly.pdbx_strand_id
1 'polypeptide(L)'
;MDHLPVDVRAALRFFAFYIANGTLDVDLLEGIDYRPQLMAFGSPLEQVFAIFANVLQVDENGEVLNEGDAQYRAAQWVRSYCDPSYLVEPPLERWETELHGP
;
A
#
# COMPACT_ATOMS: atom_id res chain seq x y z
N MET A 1 -2.35 10.95 -25.62
CA MET A 1 -2.23 11.29 -24.18
C MET A 1 -2.41 9.97 -23.50
N ASP A 2 -1.30 9.29 -23.24
CA ASP A 2 -1.38 7.88 -22.89
C ASP A 2 -1.65 7.81 -21.39
N HIS A 3 -2.85 7.36 -21.06
CA HIS A 3 -3.25 7.07 -19.70
C HIS A 3 -2.36 5.97 -19.11
N LEU A 4 -2.31 5.85 -17.79
CA LEU A 4 -1.70 4.69 -17.13
C LEU A 4 -2.25 3.37 -17.72
N PRO A 5 -1.43 2.31 -17.82
CA PRO A 5 -1.89 0.99 -18.27
C PRO A 5 -3.12 0.51 -17.52
N VAL A 6 -3.96 -0.29 -18.18
CA VAL A 6 -5.25 -0.72 -17.61
C VAL A 6 -5.07 -1.47 -16.28
N ASP A 7 -4.04 -2.31 -16.19
CA ASP A 7 -3.74 -3.08 -14.98
C ASP A 7 -3.25 -2.20 -13.84
N VAL A 8 -2.40 -1.22 -14.12
CA VAL A 8 -1.96 -0.24 -13.11
C VAL A 8 -3.16 0.54 -12.55
N ARG A 9 -4.09 0.97 -13.43
CA ARG A 9 -5.32 1.64 -12.98
C ARG A 9 -6.22 0.71 -12.17
N ALA A 10 -6.29 -0.56 -12.54
CA ALA A 10 -7.06 -1.56 -11.82
C ALA A 10 -6.48 -1.83 -10.42
N ALA A 11 -5.16 -1.98 -10.33
CA ALA A 11 -4.42 -2.19 -9.08
C ALA A 11 -4.61 -1.01 -8.12
N LEU A 12 -4.43 0.23 -8.59
CA LEU A 12 -4.70 1.44 -7.79
C LEU A 12 -6.13 1.50 -7.27
N ARG A 13 -7.12 1.20 -8.14
CA ARG A 13 -8.53 1.20 -7.75
C ARG A 13 -8.83 0.11 -6.72
N PHE A 14 -8.30 -1.10 -6.89
CA PHE A 14 -8.52 -2.19 -5.94
C PHE A 14 -7.81 -1.94 -4.62
N PHE A 15 -6.59 -1.42 -4.62
CA PHE A 15 -5.89 -1.03 -3.41
C PHE A 15 -6.67 0.02 -2.60
N ALA A 16 -7.15 1.07 -3.26
CA ALA A 16 -8.01 2.07 -2.63
C ALA A 16 -9.31 1.46 -2.07
N PHE A 17 -9.91 0.51 -2.81
CA PHE A 17 -11.08 -0.24 -2.36
C PHE A 17 -10.78 -1.04 -1.08
N TYR A 18 -9.65 -1.75 -1.02
CA TYR A 18 -9.29 -2.55 0.16
C TYR A 18 -9.03 -1.69 1.39
N ILE A 19 -8.32 -0.56 1.24
CA ILE A 19 -8.12 0.41 2.32
C ILE A 19 -9.47 0.91 2.84
N ALA A 20 -10.34 1.41 1.95
CA ALA A 20 -11.62 2.00 2.34
C ALA A 20 -12.55 0.99 3.02
N ASN A 21 -12.52 -0.28 2.58
CA ASN A 21 -13.36 -1.34 3.16
C ASN A 21 -12.75 -2.00 4.41
N GLY A 22 -11.49 -1.72 4.76
CA GLY A 22 -10.84 -2.38 5.91
C GLY A 22 -10.46 -3.83 5.60
N THR A 23 -10.09 -4.11 4.35
CA THR A 23 -9.83 -5.46 3.82
C THR A 23 -8.46 -5.60 3.16
N LEU A 24 -7.56 -4.63 3.41
CA LEU A 24 -6.16 -4.77 3.03
C LEU A 24 -5.55 -5.91 3.86
N ASP A 25 -4.95 -6.89 3.20
CA ASP A 25 -4.28 -8.06 3.81
C ASP A 25 -4.97 -8.57 5.09
N VAL A 26 -6.11 -9.22 4.91
CA VAL A 26 -6.99 -9.63 6.03
C VAL A 26 -6.31 -10.55 7.04
N ASP A 27 -5.32 -11.33 6.59
CA ASP A 27 -4.58 -12.26 7.46
C ASP A 27 -3.60 -11.48 8.35
N LEU A 28 -2.89 -10.48 7.80
CA LEU A 28 -1.95 -9.67 8.57
C LEU A 28 -2.64 -8.66 9.48
N LEU A 29 -3.75 -8.07 9.03
CA LEU A 29 -4.47 -6.98 9.71
C LEU A 29 -5.71 -7.46 10.48
N GLU A 30 -5.85 -8.78 10.69
CA GLU A 30 -6.98 -9.35 11.45
C GLU A 30 -7.13 -8.67 12.82
N GLY A 31 -8.33 -8.18 13.11
CA GLY A 31 -8.67 -7.55 14.39
C GLY A 31 -8.18 -6.10 14.55
N ILE A 32 -7.53 -5.51 13.55
CA ILE A 32 -7.06 -4.12 13.56
C ILE A 32 -8.01 -3.25 12.72
N ASP A 33 -8.78 -2.38 13.36
CA ASP A 33 -9.52 -1.33 12.64
C ASP A 33 -8.60 -0.13 12.40
N TYR A 34 -7.86 -0.17 11.29
CA TYR A 34 -6.84 0.82 10.91
C TYR A 34 -7.40 2.05 10.18
N ARG A 35 -8.65 2.01 9.72
CA ARG A 35 -9.22 3.07 8.88
C ARG A 35 -9.28 4.43 9.60
N PRO A 36 -9.73 4.53 10.87
CA PRO A 36 -9.70 5.81 11.58
C PRO A 36 -8.30 6.44 11.64
N GLN A 37 -7.25 5.63 11.76
CA GLN A 37 -5.86 6.02 11.89
C GLN A 37 -5.31 6.50 10.55
N LEU A 38 -5.68 5.83 9.45
CA LEU A 38 -5.31 6.26 8.10
C LEU A 38 -6.07 7.50 7.64
N MET A 39 -7.32 7.67 8.06
CA MET A 39 -8.21 8.73 7.56
C MET A 39 -8.24 9.98 8.47
N ALA A 40 -7.71 9.91 9.70
CA ALA A 40 -7.66 11.05 10.60
C ALA A 40 -6.77 12.18 10.05
N PHE A 41 -5.66 11.83 9.41
CA PHE A 41 -4.72 12.76 8.80
C PHE A 41 -4.31 12.27 7.42
N GLY A 42 -3.93 13.18 6.52
CA GLY A 42 -3.52 12.80 5.15
C GLY A 42 -2.20 12.03 5.10
N SER A 43 -1.28 12.25 6.03
CA SER A 43 0.09 11.71 5.96
C SER A 43 0.17 10.17 6.06
N PRO A 44 -0.57 9.48 6.95
CA PRO A 44 -0.59 8.02 6.92
C PRO A 44 -1.15 7.44 5.62
N LEU A 45 -2.21 8.05 5.08
CA LEU A 45 -2.77 7.61 3.80
C LEU A 45 -1.76 7.81 2.65
N GLU A 46 -1.10 8.97 2.62
CA GLU A 46 0.00 9.26 1.67
C GLU A 46 1.10 8.20 1.75
N GLN A 47 1.57 7.86 2.95
CA GLN A 47 2.64 6.88 3.13
C GLN A 47 2.25 5.48 2.64
N VAL A 48 1.02 5.03 2.91
CA VAL A 48 0.52 3.73 2.47
C VAL A 48 0.43 3.66 0.94
N PHE A 49 -0.01 4.73 0.29
CA PHE A 49 -0.02 4.81 -1.17
C PHE A 49 1.38 4.88 -1.77
N ALA A 50 2.32 5.59 -1.13
CA ALA A 50 3.71 5.63 -1.56
C ALA A 50 4.33 4.23 -1.54
N ILE A 51 4.17 3.49 -0.45
CA ILE A 51 4.70 2.11 -0.34
C ILE A 51 4.12 1.20 -1.42
N PHE A 52 2.80 1.21 -1.59
CA PHE A 52 2.17 0.42 -2.63
C PHE A 52 2.69 0.78 -4.03
N ALA A 53 2.75 2.07 -4.37
CA ALA A 53 3.18 2.52 -5.68
C ALA A 53 4.67 2.28 -5.96
N ASN A 54 5.52 2.45 -4.95
CA ASN A 54 6.96 2.26 -5.07
C ASN A 54 7.29 0.77 -5.27
N VAL A 55 6.60 -0.13 -4.54
CA VAL A 55 6.81 -1.59 -4.62
C VAL A 55 6.17 -2.20 -5.88
N LEU A 56 5.15 -1.57 -6.46
CA LEU A 56 4.44 -2.09 -7.62
C LEU A 56 5.37 -2.21 -8.84
N GLN A 57 5.56 -3.44 -9.30
CA GLN A 57 6.31 -3.77 -10.50
C GLN A 57 5.36 -3.86 -11.69
N VAL A 58 5.74 -3.16 -12.76
CA VAL A 58 5.02 -3.11 -14.02
C VAL A 58 5.98 -3.50 -15.12
N ASP A 59 5.57 -4.42 -16.00
CA ASP A 59 6.40 -4.87 -17.11
C ASP A 59 6.37 -3.89 -18.30
N GLU A 60 7.08 -4.22 -19.37
CA GLU A 60 7.12 -3.40 -20.60
C GLU A 60 5.78 -3.32 -21.35
N ASN A 61 4.85 -4.25 -21.10
CA ASN A 61 3.51 -4.26 -21.67
C ASN A 61 2.50 -3.49 -20.82
N GLY A 62 2.89 -3.04 -19.63
CA GLY A 62 2.02 -2.36 -18.68
C GLY A 62 1.22 -3.31 -17.77
N GLU A 63 1.62 -4.58 -17.68
CA GLU A 63 1.03 -5.59 -16.81
C GLU A 63 1.64 -5.50 -15.41
N VAL A 64 0.81 -5.65 -14.37
CA VAL A 64 1.25 -5.63 -12.97
C VAL A 64 1.73 -7.03 -12.57
N LEU A 65 2.95 -7.11 -12.03
CA LEU A 65 3.61 -8.39 -11.75
C LEU A 65 3.50 -8.88 -10.29
N ASN A 66 3.37 -7.96 -9.32
CA ASN A 66 3.51 -8.26 -7.89
C ASN A 66 2.47 -7.55 -7.00
N GLU A 67 1.24 -7.37 -7.48
CA GLU A 67 0.20 -6.61 -6.75
C GLU A 67 0.04 -7.05 -5.28
N GLY A 68 0.01 -8.36 -5.03
CA GLY A 68 -0.13 -8.90 -3.67
C GLY A 68 1.05 -8.58 -2.76
N ASP A 69 2.28 -8.59 -3.28
CA ASP A 69 3.48 -8.22 -2.52
C ASP A 69 3.48 -6.72 -2.18
N ALA A 70 3.13 -5.86 -3.14
CA ALA A 70 2.97 -4.43 -2.90
C ALA A 70 1.89 -4.12 -1.84
N GLN A 71 0.77 -4.84 -1.88
CA GLN A 71 -0.27 -4.74 -0.84
C GLN A 71 0.24 -5.21 0.53
N TYR A 72 0.94 -6.35 0.58
CA TYR A 72 1.49 -6.90 1.83
C TYR A 72 2.49 -5.94 2.47
N ARG A 73 3.42 -5.35 1.69
CA ARG A 73 4.38 -4.35 2.21
C ARG A 73 3.68 -3.13 2.78
N ALA A 74 2.66 -2.62 2.09
CA ALA A 74 1.84 -1.53 2.62
C ALA A 74 1.10 -1.94 3.90
N ALA A 75 0.56 -3.16 3.96
CA ALA A 75 -0.12 -3.69 5.14
C ALA A 75 0.82 -3.84 6.34
N GLN A 76 2.08 -4.26 6.14
CA GLN A 76 3.09 -4.33 7.20
C GLN A 76 3.35 -2.95 7.80
N TRP A 77 3.42 -1.90 6.97
CA TRP A 77 3.52 -0.53 7.46
C TRP A 77 2.27 -0.14 8.28
N VAL A 78 1.06 -0.40 7.77
CA VAL A 78 -0.20 -0.12 8.47
C VAL A 78 -0.24 -0.81 9.84
N ARG A 79 0.18 -2.07 9.90
CA ARG A 79 0.24 -2.83 11.16
C ARG A 79 1.22 -2.19 12.14
N SER A 80 2.44 -1.86 11.70
CA SER A 80 3.44 -1.19 12.56
C SER A 80 2.98 0.18 13.05
N TYR A 81 2.15 0.88 12.26
CA TYR A 81 1.60 2.17 12.62
C TYR A 81 0.51 2.04 13.70
N CYS A 82 -0.30 0.98 13.64
CA CYS A 82 -1.37 0.73 14.62
C CYS A 82 -0.88 0.02 15.89
N ASP A 83 0.13 -0.85 15.77
CA ASP A 83 0.69 -1.66 16.84
C ASP A 83 2.22 -1.46 16.89
N PRO A 84 2.74 -0.64 17.82
CA PRO A 84 4.17 -0.41 17.98
C PRO A 84 4.98 -1.65 18.39
N SER A 85 4.33 -2.73 18.81
CA SER A 85 5.00 -4.00 19.14
C SER A 85 5.25 -4.89 17.92
N TYR A 86 4.59 -4.59 16.79
CA TYR A 86 4.80 -5.28 15.54
C TYR A 86 6.10 -4.82 14.87
N LEU A 87 6.98 -5.77 14.57
CA LEU A 87 8.22 -5.54 13.83
C LEU A 87 8.03 -5.97 12.37
N VAL A 88 8.31 -5.06 11.45
CA VAL A 88 8.26 -5.33 10.01
C VAL A 88 9.49 -6.13 9.62
N GLU A 89 9.29 -7.35 9.14
CA GLU A 89 10.36 -8.24 8.69
C GLU A 89 10.07 -8.73 7.26
N PRO A 90 10.98 -8.52 6.29
CA PRO A 90 12.19 -7.68 6.43
C PRO A 90 11.81 -6.21 6.65
N PRO A 91 12.68 -5.38 7.27
CA PRO A 91 12.43 -3.95 7.44
C PRO A 91 12.05 -3.27 6.12
N LEU A 92 11.27 -2.20 6.19
CA LEU A 92 10.98 -1.38 5.01
C LEU A 92 12.26 -0.68 4.55
N GLU A 93 12.59 -0.88 3.29
CA GLU A 93 13.68 -0.20 2.63
C GLU A 93 13.34 1.28 2.45
N ARG A 94 14.39 2.11 2.38
CA ARG A 94 14.21 3.56 2.25
C ARG A 94 13.44 3.94 0.98
N TRP A 95 13.66 3.21 -0.12
CA TRP A 95 12.99 3.48 -1.39
C TRP A 95 11.51 3.07 -1.35
N GLU A 96 11.13 2.09 -0.52
CA GLU A 96 9.71 1.73 -0.37
C GLU A 96 8.92 2.87 0.25
N THR A 97 9.53 3.61 1.18
CA THR A 97 8.86 4.69 1.92
C THR A 97 9.05 6.09 1.34
N GLU A 98 9.82 6.23 0.25
CA GLU A 98 10.13 7.51 -0.36
C GLU A 98 8.88 8.22 -0.90
N LEU A 99 8.72 9.50 -0.57
CA LEU A 99 7.67 10.36 -1.10
C LEU A 99 8.22 11.17 -2.27
N HIS A 100 7.52 11.13 -3.40
CA HIS A 100 7.87 11.91 -4.60
C HIS A 100 7.01 13.18 -4.68
N GLY A 101 7.65 14.34 -4.85
CA GLY A 101 6.99 15.63 -4.95
C GLY A 101 6.27 15.87 -6.29
N PRO A 102 5.38 16.87 -6.35
CA PRO A 102 4.72 17.32 -7.58
C PRO A 102 5.66 18.04 -8.55
#